data_AF-A0A351VF20-F1
#
_entry.id   AF-A0A351VF20-F1
#
_cell.length_a   1.000
_cell.length_b   1.000
_cell.length_c   1.000
_cell.angle_alpha   90.00
_cell.angle_beta   90.00
_cell.angle_gamma   90.00
#
_symmetry.space_group_name_H-M   'P 1'
#
loop_
_entity.id
_entity.type
_entity.pdbx_description
1 polymer ?
#
loop_
_entity_poly.entity_id
_entity_poly.type
_entity_poly.pdbx_seq_one_letter_code
_entity_poly.pdbx_strand_id
1 'polypeptide(L)'
;MTPAAIVQKLWNYCNVLRDDGMSYGDYVEQLTFLLFLKMADERTKKPFDQKSMVPSGYDWPSLLKKDGDELFDHYRHTLEKLGQEKGLLGLIFGRAQNKFQDPAKLR
;
A
#
# COMPACT_ATOMS: atom_id res chain seq x y z
N MET A 1 11.47 9.08 -16.29
CA MET A 1 11.79 9.43 -14.88
C MET A 1 13.03 8.68 -14.47
N THR A 2 13.99 9.33 -13.82
CA THR A 2 15.20 8.66 -13.30
C THR A 2 14.94 8.07 -11.92
N PRO A 3 15.69 7.03 -11.49
CA PRO A 3 15.58 6.48 -10.13
C PRO A 3 15.71 7.55 -9.03
N ALA A 4 16.64 8.51 -9.21
CA ALA A 4 16.84 9.63 -8.29
C ALA A 4 15.58 10.52 -8.15
N ALA A 5 14.85 10.78 -9.24
CA ALA A 5 13.63 11.58 -9.20
C ALA A 5 12.48 10.86 -8.44
N ILE A 6 12.43 9.52 -8.51
CA ILE A 6 11.45 8.71 -7.76
C ILE A 6 11.80 8.73 -6.27
N VAL A 7 13.07 8.53 -5.93
CA VAL A 7 13.56 8.59 -4.55
C VAL A 7 13.27 9.96 -3.93
N GLN A 8 13.46 11.06 -4.66
CA GLN A 8 13.14 12.40 -4.17
C GLN A 8 11.64 12.59 -3.91
N LYS A 9 10.77 12.07 -4.79
CA LYS A 9 9.31 12.13 -4.58
C LYS A 9 8.89 11.34 -3.35
N LEU A 10 9.44 10.15 -3.15
CA LEU A 10 9.19 9.34 -1.95
C LEU A 10 9.65 10.08 -0.69
N TRP A 11 10.87 10.62 -0.69
CA TRP A 11 11.38 11.39 0.45
C TRP A 11 10.51 12.62 0.78
N ASN A 12 10.06 13.36 -0.24
CA ASN A 12 9.18 14.50 -0.01
C ASN A 12 7.85 14.08 0.62
N TYR A 13 7.29 12.95 0.20
CA TYR A 13 6.07 12.41 0.80
C TYR A 13 6.29 11.91 2.24
N CYS A 14 7.42 11.23 2.50
CA CYS A 14 7.80 10.81 3.85
C CYS A 14 7.92 11.98 4.83
N ASN A 15 8.40 13.14 4.38
CA ASN A 15 8.46 14.35 5.21
C ASN A 15 7.06 14.81 5.64
N VAL A 16 6.09 14.80 4.72
CA VAL A 16 4.69 15.15 5.03
C VAL A 16 4.10 14.20 6.08
N LEU A 17 4.29 12.88 5.91
CA LEU A 17 3.79 11.88 6.85
C LEU A 17 4.44 12.01 8.24
N ARG A 18 5.73 12.33 8.28
CA ARG A 18 6.46 12.57 9.53
C ARG A 18 5.90 13.78 10.27
N ASP A 19 5.62 14.87 9.55
CA ASP A 19 5.07 16.09 10.13
C ASP A 19 3.64 15.84 10.70
N ASP A 20 2.91 14.85 10.17
CA ASP A 20 1.62 14.37 10.70
C ASP A 20 1.76 13.33 11.83
N GLY A 21 2.97 13.10 12.35
CA GLY A 21 3.23 12.25 13.51
C GLY A 21 3.51 10.78 13.20
N MET A 22 3.61 10.38 11.93
CA MET A 22 4.01 9.02 11.56
C MET A 22 5.51 8.81 11.80
N SER A 23 5.89 7.73 12.47
CA SER A 23 7.30 7.43 12.69
C SER A 23 7.99 6.99 11.40
N TYR A 24 9.33 7.07 11.36
CA TYR A 24 10.13 6.57 10.23
C TYR A 24 9.80 5.12 9.89
N GLY A 25 9.71 4.27 10.92
CA GLY A 25 9.40 2.85 10.74
C GLY A 25 8.01 2.65 10.13
N ASP A 26 7.02 3.41 10.62
CA ASP A 26 5.64 3.28 10.15
C ASP A 26 5.50 3.68 8.68
N TYR A 27 6.06 4.82 8.22
CA TYR A 27 5.90 5.18 6.81
C TYR A 27 6.66 4.24 5.88
N VAL A 28 7.82 3.70 6.30
CA VAL A 28 8.53 2.69 5.50
C VAL A 28 7.69 1.42 5.39
N GLU A 29 7.06 1.00 6.48
CA GLU A 29 6.14 -0.15 6.49
C GLU A 29 4.94 0.07 5.56
N GLN A 30 4.24 1.20 5.68
CA GLN A 30 3.09 1.52 4.82
C GLN A 30 3.46 1.61 3.34
N LEU A 31 4.58 2.25 3.02
CA LEU A 31 5.09 2.30 1.64
C LEU A 31 5.44 0.90 1.11
N THR A 32 5.95 0.02 1.96
CA THR A 32 6.25 -1.38 1.59
C THR A 32 4.96 -2.13 1.22
N PHE A 33 3.89 -1.96 2.00
CA PHE A 33 2.58 -2.57 1.70
C PHE A 33 2.00 -2.07 0.38
N LEU A 34 1.96 -0.74 0.18
CA LEU A 34 1.45 -0.13 -1.05
C LEU A 34 2.28 -0.55 -2.27
N LEU A 35 3.61 -0.56 -2.13
CA LEU A 35 4.51 -1.00 -3.20
C LEU A 35 4.28 -2.47 -3.54
N PHE A 36 4.09 -3.34 -2.55
CA PHE A 36 3.79 -4.75 -2.78
C PHE A 36 2.50 -4.92 -3.58
N LEU A 37 1.42 -4.24 -3.19
CA LEU A 37 0.14 -4.26 -3.92
C LEU A 37 0.29 -3.77 -5.36
N LYS A 38 1.03 -2.67 -5.56
CA LYS A 38 1.32 -2.15 -6.88
C LYS A 38 2.13 -3.13 -7.74
N MET A 39 3.14 -3.77 -7.16
CA MET A 39 3.96 -4.76 -7.86
C MET A 39 3.16 -6.01 -8.20
N ALA A 40 2.27 -6.46 -7.31
CA ALA A 40 1.36 -7.57 -7.57
C ALA A 40 0.44 -7.25 -8.76
N ASP A 41 -0.13 -6.05 -8.82
CA ASP A 41 -0.94 -5.58 -9.95
C ASP A 41 -0.15 -5.50 -11.26
N GLU A 42 1.07 -4.96 -11.26
CA GLU A 42 1.91 -4.92 -12.46
C GLU A 42 2.26 -6.30 -13.01
N ARG A 43 2.41 -7.31 -12.14
CA ARG A 43 2.63 -8.71 -12.58
C ARG A 43 1.43 -9.32 -13.28
N THR A 44 0.23 -8.78 -13.06
CA THR A 44 -0.98 -9.23 -13.78
C THR A 44 -1.07 -8.66 -15.20
N LYS A 45 -0.28 -7.62 -15.49
CA LYS A 45 -0.27 -6.93 -16.78
C LYS A 45 0.83 -7.48 -17.68
N LYS A 46 0.76 -7.12 -18.96
CA LYS A 46 1.83 -7.37 -19.92
C LYS A 46 3.14 -6.72 -19.43
N PRO A 47 4.29 -7.38 -19.58
CA PRO A 47 4.53 -8.63 -20.33
C PRO A 47 4.37 -9.92 -19.51
N PHE A 48 3.97 -9.83 -18.24
CA PHE A 48 4.01 -10.98 -17.32
C PHE A 48 2.74 -11.81 -17.33
N ASP A 49 1.56 -11.16 -17.47
CA ASP A 49 0.23 -11.78 -17.55
C ASP A 49 -0.01 -12.87 -16.48
N GLN A 50 0.51 -12.66 -15.26
CA GLN A 50 0.40 -13.62 -14.15
C GLN A 50 -0.96 -13.52 -13.46
N LYS A 51 -1.43 -14.65 -12.90
CA LYS A 51 -2.61 -14.63 -12.05
C LYS A 51 -2.34 -13.79 -10.80
N SER A 52 -3.28 -12.90 -10.45
CA SER A 52 -3.19 -12.13 -9.20
C SER A 52 -3.08 -13.07 -8.01
N MET A 53 -2.07 -12.84 -7.17
CA MET A 53 -1.97 -13.47 -5.87
C MET A 53 -2.84 -12.78 -4.81
N VAL A 54 -3.27 -11.54 -5.07
CA VAL A 54 -4.09 -10.74 -4.17
C VAL A 54 -5.57 -11.03 -4.43
N PRO A 55 -6.39 -11.33 -3.40
CA PRO A 55 -7.82 -11.53 -3.54
C PRO A 55 -8.52 -10.35 -4.23
N SER A 56 -9.49 -10.65 -5.10
CA SER A 56 -10.26 -9.62 -5.79
C SER A 56 -11.00 -8.73 -4.79
N GLY A 57 -11.03 -7.42 -5.08
CA GLY A 57 -11.63 -6.42 -4.20
C GLY A 57 -10.70 -5.88 -3.12
N TYR A 58 -9.49 -6.45 -2.97
CA TYR A 58 -8.45 -5.99 -2.05
C TYR A 58 -7.13 -5.72 -2.80
N ASP A 59 -7.21 -5.55 -4.11
CA ASP A 59 -6.09 -5.32 -5.03
C ASP A 59 -5.81 -3.83 -5.26
N TRP A 60 -4.70 -3.52 -5.93
CA TRP A 60 -4.34 -2.14 -6.23
C TRP A 60 -5.44 -1.36 -6.98
N PRO A 61 -6.10 -1.91 -8.01
CA PRO A 61 -7.23 -1.24 -8.65
C PRO A 61 -8.40 -0.95 -7.71
N SER A 62 -8.66 -1.77 -6.70
CA SER A 62 -9.73 -1.53 -5.72
C SER A 62 -9.44 -0.29 -4.85
N LEU A 63 -8.18 -0.03 -4.51
CA LEU A 63 -7.76 1.15 -3.76
C LEU A 63 -7.94 2.41 -4.61
N LEU A 64 -7.48 2.40 -5.86
CA LEU A 64 -7.57 3.56 -6.77
C LEU A 64 -9.01 4.03 -7.08
N LYS A 65 -10.02 3.18 -6.82
CA LYS A 65 -11.43 3.51 -7.04
C LYS A 65 -12.07 4.26 -5.87
N LYS A 66 -11.34 4.48 -4.79
CA LYS A 66 -11.80 5.10 -3.55
C LYS A 66 -10.99 6.35 -3.25
N ASP A 67 -11.56 7.26 -2.46
CA ASP A 67 -10.89 8.48 -2.01
C ASP A 67 -11.33 8.81 -0.57
N GLY A 68 -10.56 9.66 0.11
CA GLY A 68 -10.83 10.11 1.49
C GLY A 68 -11.09 8.97 2.48
N ASP A 69 -12.12 9.12 3.31
CA ASP A 69 -12.47 8.16 4.37
C ASP A 69 -12.74 6.75 3.82
N GLU A 70 -13.36 6.64 2.65
CA GLU A 70 -13.61 5.33 2.03
C GLU A 70 -12.31 4.61 1.67
N LEU A 71 -11.32 5.35 1.16
CA LEU A 71 -10.01 4.79 0.85
C LEU A 71 -9.29 4.37 2.12
N PHE A 72 -9.35 5.20 3.16
CA PHE A 72 -8.75 4.91 4.46
C PHE A 72 -9.30 3.61 5.07
N ASP A 73 -10.62 3.47 5.12
CA ASP A 73 -11.28 2.28 5.63
C ASP A 73 -11.01 1.05 4.76
N HIS A 74 -11.03 1.23 3.44
CA HIS A 74 -10.75 0.13 2.51
C HIS A 74 -9.31 -0.36 2.62
N TYR A 75 -8.35 0.55 2.78
CA TYR A 75 -6.96 0.20 2.99
C TYR A 75 -6.78 -0.57 4.31
N ARG A 76 -7.42 -0.13 5.40
CA ARG A 76 -7.46 -0.86 6.67
C ARG A 76 -7.96 -2.30 6.49
N HIS A 77 -9.13 -2.47 5.87
CA HIS A 77 -9.69 -3.80 5.61
C HIS A 77 -8.83 -4.64 4.65
N THR A 78 -8.15 -4.01 3.71
CA THR A 78 -7.20 -4.68 2.82
C THR A 78 -6.04 -5.28 3.61
N LEU A 79 -5.39 -4.50 4.48
CA LEU A 79 -4.30 -5.02 5.32
C LEU A 79 -4.77 -6.17 6.21
N GLU A 80 -5.93 -6.01 6.86
CA GLU A 80 -6.53 -7.06 7.71
C GLU A 80 -6.81 -8.34 6.92
N LYS A 81 -7.43 -8.23 5.73
CA LYS A 81 -7.77 -9.37 4.89
C LYS A 81 -6.53 -10.11 4.41
N LEU A 82 -5.50 -9.39 3.97
CA LEU A 82 -4.25 -9.99 3.48
C LEU A 82 -3.45 -10.63 4.62
N GLY A 83 -3.49 -10.05 5.82
CA GLY A 83 -2.88 -10.63 7.02
C GLY A 83 -3.53 -11.95 7.47
N GLN A 84 -4.77 -12.22 7.06
CA GLN A 84 -5.48 -13.48 7.32
C GLN A 84 -5.22 -14.57 6.26
N GLU A 85 -4.60 -14.22 5.14
CA GLU A 85 -4.29 -15.17 4.07
C GLU A 85 -3.15 -16.11 4.49
N LYS A 86 -3.08 -17.29 3.84
CA LYS A 86 -1.98 -18.24 4.05
C LYS A 86 -0.78 -17.89 3.16
N GLY A 87 0.39 -18.45 3.51
CA GLY A 87 1.59 -18.33 2.68
C GLY A 87 2.19 -16.92 2.69
N LEU A 88 2.64 -16.44 1.52
CA LEU A 88 3.41 -15.21 1.41
C LEU A 88 2.63 -13.96 1.86
N LEU A 89 1.32 -13.89 1.56
CA LEU A 89 0.49 -12.75 1.96
C LEU A 89 0.39 -12.64 3.49
N GLY A 90 0.02 -13.71 4.19
CA GLY A 90 -0.05 -13.70 5.65
C GLY A 90 1.31 -13.45 6.32
N LEU A 91 2.41 -13.85 5.68
CA LEU A 91 3.76 -13.55 6.18
C LEU A 91 4.10 -12.06 6.09
N ILE A 92 3.73 -11.39 4.99
CA ILE A 92 4.04 -9.97 4.76
C ILE A 92 3.08 -9.08 5.54
N PHE A 93 1.79 -9.38 5.51
CA PHE A 93 0.73 -8.54 6.08
C PHE A 93 0.29 -8.99 7.48
N GLY A 94 1.01 -9.96 8.07
CA GLY A 94 0.70 -10.50 9.39
C GLY A 94 0.72 -9.40 10.45
N ARG A 95 -0.45 -9.12 11.05
CA ARG A 95 -0.66 -8.01 12.00
C ARG A 95 -0.37 -6.61 11.43
N ALA A 96 -0.37 -6.46 10.11
CA ALA A 96 -0.29 -5.15 9.48
C ALA A 96 -1.43 -4.26 9.97
N GLN A 97 -1.11 -3.00 10.24
CA GLN A 97 -2.08 -1.99 10.65
C GLN A 97 -1.94 -0.77 9.77
N ASN A 98 -3.06 -0.11 9.49
CA ASN A 98 -3.02 1.22 8.91
C ASN A 98 -2.46 2.19 9.96
N LYS A 99 -1.39 2.92 9.62
CA LYS A 99 -0.73 3.91 10.49
C LYS A 99 -1.04 5.36 10.10
N PHE A 100 -1.70 5.58 8.97
CA PHE A 100 -2.14 6.91 8.55
C PHE A 100 -3.08 7.49 9.61
N GLN A 101 -2.86 8.75 9.98
CA GLN A 101 -3.70 9.45 10.96
C GLN A 101 -4.85 10.23 10.29
N ASP A 102 -4.56 10.79 9.12
CA ASP A 102 -5.48 11.60 8.32
C ASP A 102 -5.78 10.87 6.99
N PRO A 103 -7.06 10.52 6.73
CA PRO A 103 -7.51 9.95 5.46
C PRO A 103 -7.05 10.73 4.22
N ALA A 104 -6.98 12.06 4.29
CA ALA A 104 -6.58 12.90 3.17
C ALA A 104 -5.12 12.71 2.75
N LYS A 105 -4.28 12.12 3.62
CA LYS A 105 -2.87 11.89 3.36
C LYS A 105 -2.62 10.59 2.59
N LEU A 106 -3.59 9.68 2.58
CA LEU A 106 -3.59 8.49 1.73
C LEU A 106 -4.28 8.84 0.40
N ARG A 107 -3.51 9.23 -0.62
CA ARG A 107 -4.03 9.60 -1.95
C ARG A 107 -3.06 9.25 -3.07
#